data_AF-A0A7C7I7I6-F1
#
_entry.id   AF-A0A7C7I7I6-F1
#
_cell.length_a   1.000
_cell.length_b   1.000
_cell.length_c   1.000
_cell.angle_alpha   90.00
_cell.angle_beta   90.00
_cell.angle_gamma   90.00
#
_symmetry.space_group_name_H-M   'P 1'
#
loop_
_entity.id
_entity.type
_entity.pdbx_description
1 polymer ?
#
loop_
_entity_poly.entity_id
_entity_poly.type
_entity_poly.pdbx_seq_one_letter_code
_entity_poly.pdbx_strand_id
1 'polypeptide(L)'
;MSDLVNNPQDRAANLRPVIERMGGKMESFDYAFGDFDAVVIVDMPDNTAVASVAMAVGASGAISSIKTTFIPMEEAMRQAIGVGYRGPGG
;
A
#
# COMPACT_ATOMS: atom_id res chain seq x y z
N MET A 1 14.51 -15.79 -6.63
CA MET A 1 14.41 -15.39 -8.05
C MET A 1 14.05 -16.56 -8.96
N SER A 2 14.65 -17.75 -8.80
CA SER A 2 14.41 -18.91 -9.66
C SER A 2 12.93 -19.35 -9.76
N ASP A 3 12.17 -19.25 -8.66
CA ASP A 3 10.75 -19.66 -8.67
C ASP A 3 9.83 -18.69 -9.42
N LEU A 4 10.12 -17.39 -9.42
CA LEU A 4 9.31 -16.40 -10.16
C LEU A 4 9.54 -16.48 -11.67
N VAL A 5 10.73 -16.94 -12.09
CA VAL A 5 11.07 -17.17 -13.50
C VAL A 5 10.44 -18.46 -14.01
N ASN A 6 10.38 -19.50 -13.19
CA ASN A 6 9.86 -20.81 -13.57
C ASN A 6 8.34 -20.97 -13.33
N ASN A 7 7.76 -20.16 -12.45
CA ASN A 7 6.34 -20.16 -12.15
C ASN A 7 5.88 -18.72 -11.83
N PRO A 8 5.54 -17.92 -12.86
CA PRO A 8 5.10 -16.55 -12.66
C PRO A 8 3.84 -16.54 -11.80
N GLN A 9 3.96 -16.13 -10.55
CA GLN A 9 2.84 -15.99 -9.64
C GLN A 9 2.37 -14.54 -9.60
N ASP A 10 1.09 -14.32 -9.86
CA ASP A 10 0.45 -13.03 -9.61
C ASP A 10 0.34 -12.82 -8.09
N ARG A 11 1.34 -12.17 -7.50
CA ARG A 11 1.35 -11.83 -6.08
C ARG A 11 0.21 -10.88 -5.70
N ALA A 12 -0.30 -10.08 -6.65
CA ALA A 12 -1.44 -9.22 -6.42
C ALA A 12 -2.72 -10.03 -6.17
N ALA A 13 -2.87 -11.18 -6.85
CA ALA A 13 -4.01 -12.08 -6.66
C ALA A 13 -4.10 -12.68 -5.24
N ASN A 14 -2.97 -12.83 -4.55
CA ASN A 14 -2.95 -13.31 -3.16
C ASN A 14 -3.26 -12.19 -2.15
N LEU A 15 -2.90 -10.95 -2.47
CA LEU A 15 -3.07 -9.81 -1.56
C LEU A 15 -4.48 -9.20 -1.64
N ARG A 16 -5.06 -9.15 -2.85
CA ARG A 16 -6.38 -8.53 -3.11
C ARG A 16 -7.50 -9.07 -2.21
N PRO A 17 -7.68 -10.39 -2.02
CA PRO A 17 -8.74 -10.92 -1.16
C PRO A 17 -8.55 -10.55 0.32
N VAL A 18 -7.32 -10.34 0.77
CA VAL A 18 -7.02 -9.92 2.15
C VAL A 18 -7.47 -8.47 2.36
N ILE A 19 -7.18 -7.60 1.39
CA ILE A 19 -7.62 -6.20 1.39
C ILE A 19 -9.15 -6.11 1.35
N GLU A 20 -9.80 -6.84 0.43
CA GLU A 20 -11.25 -6.83 0.27
C GLU A 20 -12.00 -7.36 1.51
N ARG A 21 -11.48 -8.42 2.17
CA ARG A 21 -12.04 -8.94 3.43
C ARG A 21 -12.01 -7.92 4.57
N MET A 22 -11.05 -7.00 4.54
CA MET A 22 -10.92 -5.91 5.51
C MET A 22 -11.72 -4.67 5.11
N GLY A 23 -12.56 -4.77 4.07
CA GLY A 23 -13.40 -3.67 3.59
C GLY A 23 -12.66 -2.63 2.76
N GLY A 24 -11.42 -2.93 2.34
CA GLY A 24 -10.62 -2.05 1.50
C GLY A 24 -10.67 -2.40 0.01
N LYS A 25 -9.95 -1.62 -0.77
CA LYS A 25 -9.75 -1.81 -2.21
C LYS A 25 -8.26 -1.69 -2.55
N MET A 26 -7.78 -2.57 -3.41
CA MET A 26 -6.43 -2.44 -3.97
C MET A 26 -6.50 -1.60 -5.23
N GLU A 27 -5.86 -0.43 -5.24
CA GLU A 27 -5.80 0.46 -6.40
C GLU A 27 -4.74 0.00 -7.40
N SER A 28 -3.56 -0.38 -6.90
CA SER A 28 -2.46 -0.87 -7.74
C SER A 28 -1.55 -1.83 -6.99
N PHE A 29 -0.89 -2.68 -7.77
CA PHE A 29 0.23 -3.52 -7.36
C PHE A 29 1.29 -3.41 -8.44
N ASP A 30 2.36 -2.69 -8.14
CA ASP A 30 3.39 -2.33 -9.10
C ASP A 30 4.72 -2.93 -8.66
N TYR A 31 5.42 -3.61 -9.56
CA TYR A 31 6.78 -4.07 -9.29
C TYR A 31 7.76 -2.90 -9.44
N ALA A 32 8.72 -2.81 -8.52
CA ALA A 32 9.72 -1.75 -8.49
C ALA A 32 11.13 -2.33 -8.35
N PHE A 33 12.11 -1.65 -8.94
CA PHE A 33 13.52 -1.89 -8.65
C PHE A 33 13.95 -1.00 -7.47
N GLY A 34 14.80 -1.53 -6.57
CA GLY A 34 15.32 -0.81 -5.42
C GLY A 34 15.31 -1.67 -4.17
N ASP A 35 15.17 -1.03 -3.00
CA ASP A 35 15.14 -1.73 -1.71
C ASP A 35 13.87 -2.58 -1.49
N PHE A 36 12.82 -2.31 -2.29
CA PHE A 36 11.56 -3.03 -2.26
C PHE A 36 11.19 -3.51 -3.66
N ASP A 37 10.69 -4.74 -3.75
CA ASP A 37 10.32 -5.38 -5.02
C ASP A 37 8.93 -4.97 -5.53
N ALA A 38 8.09 -4.40 -4.66
CA ALA A 38 6.73 -4.01 -5.00
C ALA A 38 6.25 -2.78 -4.20
N VAL A 39 5.43 -1.97 -4.86
CA VAL A 39 4.64 -0.88 -4.28
C VAL A 39 3.18 -1.24 -4.44
N VAL A 40 2.41 -1.15 -3.36
CA VAL A 40 0.98 -1.46 -3.34
C VAL A 40 0.24 -0.23 -2.85
N ILE A 41 -0.74 0.23 -3.63
CA ILE A 41 -1.63 1.31 -3.23
C ILE A 41 -2.97 0.69 -2.86
N VAL A 42 -3.44 0.98 -1.65
CA VAL A 42 -4.70 0.48 -1.11
C VAL A 42 -5.52 1.62 -0.53
N ASP A 43 -6.81 1.57 -0.75
CA ASP A 43 -7.80 2.35 -0.02
C ASP A 43 -8.39 1.46 1.09
N MET A 44 -8.42 1.95 2.32
CA MET A 44 -8.77 1.18 3.50
C MET A 44 -9.68 2.01 4.41
N PRO A 45 -10.64 1.37 5.09
CA PRO A 45 -11.66 2.09 5.85
C PRO A 45 -11.09 2.83 7.07
N ASP A 46 -10.02 2.31 7.68
CA ASP A 46 -9.34 2.92 8.82
C ASP A 46 -7.91 2.38 9.02
N ASN A 47 -7.17 2.99 9.95
CA ASN A 47 -5.78 2.64 10.27
C ASN A 47 -5.64 1.23 10.88
N THR A 48 -6.65 0.76 11.62
CA THR A 48 -6.66 -0.58 12.22
C THR A 48 -6.77 -1.64 11.13
N ALA A 49 -7.58 -1.39 10.11
CA ALA A 49 -7.71 -2.26 8.96
C ALA A 49 -6.38 -2.34 8.18
N VAL A 50 -5.72 -1.20 7.93
CA VAL A 50 -4.37 -1.17 7.31
C VAL A 50 -3.36 -1.98 8.12
N ALA A 51 -3.30 -1.76 9.44
CA ALA A 51 -2.37 -2.45 10.32
C ALA A 51 -2.62 -3.97 10.35
N SER A 52 -3.89 -4.38 10.32
CA SER A 52 -4.28 -5.80 10.27
C SER A 52 -3.81 -6.47 8.98
N VAL A 53 -3.95 -5.80 7.83
CA VAL A 53 -3.42 -6.29 6.55
C VAL A 53 -1.89 -6.38 6.61
N ALA A 54 -1.20 -5.35 7.09
CA ALA A 54 0.25 -5.34 7.20
C ALA A 54 0.77 -6.48 8.10
N MET A 55 0.10 -6.74 9.22
CA MET A 55 0.44 -7.85 10.12
C MET A 55 0.18 -9.21 9.48
N ALA A 56 -0.97 -9.41 8.83
CA ALA A 56 -1.30 -10.67 8.15
C ALA A 56 -0.30 -10.98 7.02
N VAL A 57 0.07 -9.96 6.25
CA VAL A 57 1.06 -10.07 5.17
C VAL A 57 2.46 -10.34 5.71
N GLY A 58 2.88 -9.64 6.77
CA GLY A 58 4.17 -9.87 7.43
C GLY A 58 4.29 -11.25 8.07
N ALA A 59 3.21 -11.76 8.66
CA ALA A 59 3.17 -13.09 9.28
C ALA A 59 3.24 -14.25 8.26
N SER A 60 3.08 -13.99 6.96
CA SER A 60 3.12 -15.02 5.92
C SER A 60 4.48 -15.70 5.74
N GLY A 61 5.56 -15.10 6.25
CA GLY A 61 6.94 -15.55 6.01
C GLY A 61 7.43 -15.33 4.57
N ALA A 62 6.57 -14.86 3.66
CA ALA A 62 6.89 -14.58 2.26
C ALA A 62 7.42 -13.17 2.02
N ILE A 63 7.42 -12.33 3.06
CA ILE A 63 7.81 -10.91 3.01
C ILE A 63 8.95 -10.67 3.98
N SER A 64 10.07 -10.16 3.47
CA SER A 64 11.26 -9.84 4.26
C SER A 64 11.19 -8.48 4.96
N SER A 65 10.44 -7.53 4.41
CA SER A 65 10.29 -6.18 4.95
C SER A 65 8.98 -5.54 4.45
N ILE A 66 8.30 -4.78 5.31
CA ILE A 66 7.10 -4.01 4.99
C ILE A 66 7.29 -2.58 5.49
N LYS A 67 7.05 -1.61 4.62
CA LYS A 67 6.98 -0.19 4.98
C LYS A 67 5.62 0.36 4.55
N THR A 68 4.79 0.70 5.52
CA THR A 68 3.47 1.31 5.28
C THR A 68 3.56 2.81 5.48
N THR A 69 3.09 3.58 4.51
CA THR A 69 2.95 5.04 4.62
C THR A 69 1.47 5.38 4.59
N PHE A 70 0.98 5.99 5.66
CA PHE A 70 -0.40 6.44 5.75
C PHE A 70 -0.49 7.93 5.43
N ILE A 71 -1.50 8.31 4.64
CA ILE A 71 -1.82 9.70 4.35
C ILE A 71 -3.30 9.92 4.72
N PRO A 72 -3.60 10.71 5.77
CA PRO A 72 -4.98 11.04 6.12
C PRO A 72 -5.52 12.08 5.14
N MET A 73 -5.79 11.70 3.89
CA MET A 73 -6.02 12.64 2.79
C MET A 73 -7.19 13.59 3.06
N GLU A 74 -8.29 13.13 3.67
CA GLU A 74 -9.41 14.02 4.02
C GLU A 74 -8.99 15.12 5.01
N GLU A 75 -8.34 14.75 6.11
CA GLU A 75 -7.87 15.70 7.11
C GLU A 75 -6.77 16.60 6.56
N ALA A 76 -5.85 16.03 5.77
CA ALA A 76 -4.80 16.77 5.08
C ALA A 76 -5.39 17.81 4.11
N MET A 77 -6.42 17.46 3.34
CA MET A 77 -7.12 18.38 2.45
C MET A 77 -7.85 19.47 3.23
N ARG A 78 -8.54 19.13 4.33
CA ARG A 78 -9.21 20.11 5.20
C ARG A 78 -8.21 21.13 5.76
N GLN A 79 -7.06 20.65 6.24
CA GLN A 79 -6.02 21.53 6.77
C GLN A 79 -5.30 22.33 5.69
N ALA A 80 -5.13 21.76 4.49
CA ALA A 80 -4.46 22.42 3.36
C ALA A 80 -5.12 23.75 2.96
N ILE A 81 -6.44 23.89 3.15
CA ILE A 81 -7.17 25.15 2.94
C ILE A 81 -6.53 26.31 3.72
N GLY A 82 -6.00 26.06 4.92
CA GLY A 82 -5.36 27.07 5.77
C GLY A 82 -3.86 27.24 5.55
N VAL A 83 -3.20 26.37 4.78
CA VAL A 83 -1.72 26.36 4.63
C VAL A 83 -1.24 27.50 3.71
N GLY A 84 -2.10 28.01 2.83
CA GLY A 84 -1.81 29.24 2.07
C GLY A 84 -0.61 29.15 1.12
N TYR A 85 -0.27 27.96 0.61
CA TYR A 85 0.83 27.79 -0.33
C TYR A 85 0.62 28.61 -1.60
N ARG A 86 1.52 29.56 -1.87
CA ARG A 86 1.67 30.22 -3.17
C ARG A 86 2.86 29.61 -3.90
N GLY A 87 2.61 29.12 -5.11
CA GLY A 87 3.66 28.57 -5.96
C GLY A 87 4.69 29.62 -6.35
N PRO A 88 5.90 29.21 -6.78
CA PRO A 88 6.91 30.14 -7.27
C PRO A 88 6.36 30.94 -8.45
N GLY A 89 6.31 32.28 -8.31
CA GLY A 89 5.86 33.21 -9.36
C GLY A 89 4.57 33.99 -9.09
N GLY A 90 4.01 33.94 -7.87
CA GLY A 90 2.85 34.74 -7.44
C GLY A 90 3.03 35.42 -6.08
#